data_AF-A0A8B9QSR6-F1
#
_entry.id   AF-A0A8B9QSR6-F1
#
_cell.length_a   1.000
_cell.length_b   1.000
_cell.length_c   1.000
_cell.angle_alpha   90.00
_cell.angle_beta   90.00
_cell.angle_gamma   90.00
#
_symmetry.space_group_name_H-M   'P 1'
#
loop_
_entity.id
_entity.type
_entity.pdbx_description
1 polymer ?
#
loop_
_entity_poly.entity_id
_entity_poly.type
_entity_poly.pdbx_seq_one_letter_code
_entity_poly.pdbx_strand_id
1 'polypeptide(L)'
;MAAVQDVEIDPEGTFKYILVRLQRPGGEGQRHIVRGTKAAEFHNHIFDKVNPEMEKLGYECKCLGGGKIDHNSKDKKIRVFGLSTVSASPVFCQFFLLFWDFCFIARWLSAL
;
A
#
# COMPACT_ATOMS: atom_id res chain seq x y z
N MET A 1 8.72 6.02 -14.13
CA MET A 1 8.54 5.82 -12.67
C MET A 1 9.26 4.55 -12.18
N ALA A 2 10.37 4.15 -12.80
CA ALA A 2 11.05 2.87 -12.51
C ALA A 2 12.00 2.93 -11.29
N ALA A 3 12.25 4.12 -10.75
CA ALA A 3 13.12 4.30 -9.59
C ALA A 3 12.46 3.92 -8.26
N VAL A 4 11.13 3.86 -8.22
CA VAL A 4 10.37 3.56 -7.01
C VAL A 4 9.86 2.12 -7.11
N GLN A 5 10.20 1.30 -6.13
CA GLN A 5 9.66 -0.05 -6.03
C GLN A 5 8.15 0.02 -5.82
N ASP A 6 7.39 -0.74 -6.61
CA ASP A 6 5.94 -0.74 -6.48
C ASP A 6 5.52 -1.32 -5.12
N VAL A 7 6.25 -2.31 -4.60
CA VAL A 7 5.95 -2.86 -3.27
C VAL A 7 7.23 -3.04 -2.46
N GLU A 8 7.20 -2.55 -1.23
CA GLU A 8 8.26 -2.73 -0.25
C GLU A 8 7.60 -3.15 1.07
N ILE A 9 7.82 -4.41 1.44
CA ILE A 9 7.28 -5.01 2.65
C ILE A 9 8.32 -5.87 3.37
N ASP A 10 8.12 -6.07 4.67
CA ASP A 10 8.92 -7.03 5.42
C ASP A 10 8.61 -8.49 4.99
N PRO A 11 9.65 -9.34 4.87
CA PRO A 11 9.49 -10.74 4.44
C PRO A 11 8.86 -11.64 5.50
N GLU A 12 8.77 -11.17 6.75
CA GLU A 12 8.20 -11.95 7.84
C GLU A 12 7.49 -11.09 8.91
N GLY A 13 6.38 -11.63 9.41
CA GLY A 13 5.62 -11.09 10.53
C GLY A 13 4.32 -10.41 10.12
N THR A 14 3.59 -9.96 11.15
CA THR A 14 2.34 -9.24 10.99
C THR A 14 2.57 -7.74 11.14
N PHE A 15 2.29 -6.96 10.09
CA PHE A 15 2.52 -5.53 10.07
C PHE A 15 1.42 -4.78 9.31
N LYS A 16 1.37 -3.46 9.50
CA LYS A 16 0.43 -2.61 8.78
C LYS A 16 1.03 -2.19 7.45
N TYR A 17 0.18 -2.02 6.45
CA TYR A 17 0.56 -1.47 5.16
C TYR A 17 -0.31 -0.26 4.81
N ILE A 18 0.21 0.57 3.92
CA ILE A 18 -0.52 1.65 3.27
C ILE A 18 -0.41 1.50 1.76
N LEU A 19 -1.51 1.84 1.08
CA LEU A 19 -1.57 1.96 -0.37
C LEU A 19 -1.54 3.45 -0.71
N VAL A 20 -0.47 3.87 -1.38
CA VAL A 20 -0.26 5.25 -1.78
C VAL A 20 -0.25 5.32 -3.30
N ARG A 21 -1.04 6.22 -3.86
CA ARG A 21 -1.00 6.57 -5.27
C ARG A 21 -0.02 7.71 -5.47
N LEU A 22 1.03 7.45 -6.24
CA LEU A 22 1.95 8.43 -6.76
C LEU A 22 1.42 8.99 -8.07
N GLN A 23 1.42 10.30 -8.20
CA GLN A 23 1.05 10.99 -9.43
C GLN A 23 2.10 12.02 -9.78
N ARG A 24 2.43 12.16 -11.07
CA ARG A 24 3.30 13.25 -11.51
C ARG A 24 2.53 14.57 -11.58
N PRO A 25 3.17 15.70 -11.23
CA PRO A 25 2.64 17.01 -11.53
C PRO A 25 2.46 17.13 -13.05
N GLY A 26 1.24 17.39 -13.51
CA GLY A 26 0.86 17.37 -14.92
C GLY A 26 -0.04 16.20 -15.34
N GLY A 27 -0.33 15.25 -14.44
CA GLY A 27 -1.34 14.20 -14.68
C GLY A 27 -0.89 13.04 -15.57
N GLU A 28 0.28 13.11 -16.18
CA GLU A 28 0.88 12.02 -16.95
C GLU A 28 1.52 10.96 -16.04
N GLY A 29 0.73 9.95 -15.72
CA GLY A 29 1.20 8.73 -15.05
C GLY A 29 0.89 8.72 -13.56
N GLN A 30 -0.07 7.86 -13.22
CA GLN A 30 -0.34 7.42 -11.84
C GLN A 30 0.29 6.05 -11.62
N ARG A 31 0.84 5.83 -10.42
CA ARG A 31 1.37 4.54 -10.00
C ARG A 31 0.95 4.28 -8.57
N HIS A 32 0.62 3.04 -8.27
CA HIS A 32 0.22 2.63 -6.93
C HIS A 32 1.40 1.93 -6.29
N ILE A 33 1.78 2.39 -5.11
CA ILE A 33 2.82 1.77 -4.30
C ILE A 33 2.23 1.22 -3.01
N VAL A 34 2.72 0.07 -2.60
CA VAL A 34 2.43 -0.56 -1.32
C VAL A 34 3.66 -0.44 -0.45
N ARG A 35 3.47 0.06 0.76
CA ARG A 35 4.52 0.20 1.77
C ARG A 35 4.04 -0.41 3.07
N GLY A 36 4.81 -1.36 3.60
CA GLY A 36 4.51 -2.01 4.87
C GLY A 36 5.80 -2.31 5.59
N THR A 37 5.90 -1.98 6.87
CA THR A 37 7.05 -2.42 7.66
C THR A 37 6.63 -2.80 9.05
N LYS A 38 7.26 -3.85 9.58
CA LYS A 38 7.07 -4.32 10.95
C LYS A 38 7.54 -3.31 11.98
N ALA A 39 8.50 -2.46 11.63
CA ALA A 39 8.96 -1.38 12.49
C ALA A 39 7.92 -0.26 12.69
N ALA A 40 6.90 -0.17 11.84
CA ALA A 40 5.87 0.84 11.92
C ALA A 40 4.59 0.27 12.56
N GLU A 41 4.36 0.63 13.82
CA GLU A 41 3.15 0.21 14.55
C GLU A 41 1.86 0.88 14.03
N PHE A 42 1.99 1.98 13.29
CA PHE A 42 0.88 2.79 12.76
C PHE A 42 1.09 3.20 11.31
N HIS A 43 -0.01 3.38 10.57
CA HIS A 43 0.00 3.83 9.18
C HIS A 43 0.69 5.18 9.01
N ASN A 44 0.54 6.08 9.99
CA ASN A 44 1.13 7.42 9.97
C ASN A 44 2.66 7.35 9.89
N HIS A 45 3.31 6.46 10.66
CA HIS A 45 4.76 6.32 10.62
C HIS A 45 5.29 5.84 9.27
N ILE A 46 4.51 5.04 8.54
CA ILE A 46 4.87 4.61 7.19
C ILE A 46 4.70 5.79 6.23
N PHE A 47 3.59 6.52 6.34
CA PHE A 47 3.32 7.66 5.48
C PHE A 47 4.32 8.81 5.68
N ASP A 48 4.68 9.13 6.93
CA ASP A 48 5.68 10.15 7.28
C ASP A 48 7.06 9.88 6.66
N LYS A 49 7.40 8.60 6.42
CA LYS A 49 8.64 8.23 5.72
C LYS A 49 8.49 8.30 4.20
N VAL A 50 7.38 7.79 3.68
CA VAL A 50 7.16 7.66 2.24
C VAL A 50 6.88 9.02 1.60
N ASN A 51 6.08 9.87 2.23
CA ASN A 51 5.68 11.16 1.69
C ASN A 51 6.89 12.04 1.31
N PRO A 52 7.86 12.31 2.20
CA PRO A 52 9.02 13.15 1.86
C PRO A 52 9.95 12.50 0.82
N GLU A 53 10.06 11.17 0.77
CA GLU A 53 10.85 10.47 -0.25
C GLU A 53 10.29 10.70 -1.65
N MET A 54 8.97 10.65 -1.77
CA MET A 54 8.27 10.80 -3.04
C MET A 54 8.16 12.28 -3.46
N GLU A 55 7.98 13.20 -2.51
CA GLU A 55 8.06 14.64 -2.76
C GLU A 55 9.44 15.04 -3.28
N LYS A 56 10.53 14.49 -2.71
CA LYS A 56 11.90 14.71 -3.19
C LYS A 56 12.09 14.25 -4.65
N LEU A 57 11.36 13.22 -5.05
CA LEU A 57 11.35 12.72 -6.42
C LEU A 57 10.40 13.50 -7.35
N GLY A 58 9.67 14.48 -6.82
CA GLY A 58 8.72 15.30 -7.57
C GLY A 58 7.39 14.59 -7.88
N TYR A 59 6.95 13.65 -7.04
CA TYR A 59 5.66 12.99 -7.16
C TYR A 59 4.69 13.46 -6.07
N GLU A 60 3.42 13.64 -6.42
CA GLU A 60 2.33 13.83 -5.47
C GLU A 60 1.91 12.47 -4.87
N CYS A 61 1.89 12.39 -3.54
CA CYS A 61 1.43 11.23 -2.81
C CYS A 61 -0.03 11.38 -2.38
N LYS A 62 -0.85 10.40 -2.72
CA LYS A 62 -2.22 10.29 -2.23
C LYS A 62 -2.45 8.96 -1.54
N CYS A 63 -2.67 8.97 -0.23
CA CYS A 63 -3.11 7.79 0.50
C CYS A 63 -4.49 7.35 0.01
N LEU A 64 -4.56 6.16 -0.59
CA LEU A 64 -5.83 5.54 -0.98
C LEU A 64 -6.42 4.71 0.15
N GLY A 65 -5.58 4.16 1.02
CA GLY A 65 -6.01 3.35 2.15
C GLY A 65 -4.85 2.57 2.76
N GLY A 66 -5.19 1.52 3.49
CA GLY A 66 -4.23 0.61 4.10
C GLY A 66 -4.90 -0.61 4.70
N GLY A 67 -4.14 -1.38 5.46
CA GLY A 67 -4.66 -2.53 6.19
C GLY A 67 -3.54 -3.25 6.95
N LYS A 68 -3.73 -4.53 7.24
CA LYS A 68 -2.72 -5.37 7.87
C LYS A 68 -2.33 -6.52 6.94
N ILE A 69 -1.04 -6.80 6.86
CA ILE A 69 -0.49 -7.95 6.16
C ILE A 69 0.14 -8.84 7.20
N ASP A 70 -0.21 -10.11 7.17
CA ASP A 70 0.46 -11.19 7.87
C ASP A 70 1.27 -11.96 6.85
N HIS A 71 2.59 -11.74 6.85
CA HIS A 71 3.51 -12.46 5.98
C HIS A 71 4.14 -13.60 6.76
N ASN A 72 3.72 -14.83 6.45
CA ASN A 72 4.31 -16.03 7.02
C ASN A 72 5.14 -16.76 5.96
N SER A 73 6.45 -16.50 5.97
CA SER A 73 7.42 -17.13 5.06
C SER A 73 7.51 -18.65 5.26
N LYS A 74 7.23 -19.17 6.47
CA LYS A 74 7.25 -20.62 6.76
C LYS A 74 6.17 -21.38 5.98
N ASP A 75 4.98 -20.79 5.90
CA ASP A 75 3.83 -21.36 5.18
C ASP A 75 3.74 -20.88 3.73
N LYS A 76 4.65 -19.98 3.28
CA LYS A 76 4.57 -19.22 2.02
C LYS A 76 3.17 -18.63 1.80
N LYS A 77 2.55 -18.18 2.89
CA LYS A 77 1.20 -17.62 2.90
C LYS A 77 1.27 -16.18 3.31
N ILE A 78 0.70 -15.33 2.45
CA ILE A 78 0.47 -13.94 2.76
C ILE A 78 -1.01 -13.75 2.99
N ARG A 79 -1.31 -13.16 4.14
CA ARG A 79 -2.63 -13.08 4.72
C ARG A 79 -2.95 -11.60 4.91
N VAL A 80 -3.68 -11.02 3.96
CA VAL A 80 -4.05 -9.60 4.02
C VAL A 80 -5.41 -9.46 4.68
N PHE A 81 -5.47 -8.75 5.80
CA PHE A 81 -6.69 -8.54 6.56
C PHE A 81 -6.74 -7.12 7.13
N GLY A 82 -7.92 -6.52 7.13
CA GLY A 82 -8.14 -5.24 7.78
C GLY A 82 -8.82 -4.25 6.86
N LEU A 83 -10.00 -3.82 7.27
CA LEU A 83 -10.63 -2.63 6.73
C LEU A 83 -9.97 -1.42 7.42
N SER A 84 -9.32 -0.54 6.66
CA SER A 84 -8.97 0.77 7.20
C SER A 84 -10.24 1.59 7.37
N THR A 85 -10.59 1.91 8.62
CA THR A 85 -11.61 2.91 8.94
C THR A 85 -11.09 4.32 8.60
N VAL A 86 -10.87 4.59 7.32
CA VAL A 86 -10.83 5.97 6.84
C VAL A 86 -12.26 6.39 6.59
N SER A 87 -12.71 7.34 7.39
CA SER A 87 -13.98 8.05 7.27
C SER A 87 -14.13 8.68 5.89
N ALA A 88 -14.67 7.92 4.93
CA ALA A 88 -15.16 8.44 3.68
C ALA A 88 -16.42 7.65 3.30
N SER A 89 -17.57 8.26 3.60
CA SER A 89 -18.90 8.06 3.03
C SER A 89 -19.39 6.62 2.73
N PRO A 90 -20.51 6.17 3.33
CA PRO A 90 -20.91 4.75 3.40
C PRO A 90 -21.36 4.10 2.08
N VAL A 91 -21.30 4.79 0.93
CA VAL A 91 -21.91 4.28 -0.32
C VAL A 91 -20.88 3.76 -1.33
N PHE A 92 -19.59 4.09 -1.16
CA PHE A 92 -18.55 3.72 -2.14
C PHE A 92 -17.60 2.61 -1.65
N CYS A 93 -17.68 2.24 -0.37
CA CYS A 93 -16.62 1.48 0.30
C CYS A 93 -16.70 -0.05 0.09
N GLN A 94 -17.89 -0.64 -0.13
CA GLN A 94 -18.01 -2.10 -0.06
C GLN A 94 -17.64 -2.83 -1.36
N PHE A 95 -17.79 -2.19 -2.53
CA PHE A 95 -17.67 -2.89 -3.82
C PHE A 95 -16.36 -2.63 -4.56
N PHE A 96 -15.70 -1.50 -4.30
CA PHE A 96 -14.44 -1.15 -4.98
C PHE A 96 -13.21 -1.84 -4.37
N LEU A 97 -13.28 -2.19 -3.07
CA LEU A 97 -12.19 -2.81 -2.31
C LEU A 97 -12.04 -4.33 -2.52
N LEU A 98 -13.05 -5.03 -3.05
CA LEU A 98 -12.93 -6.49 -3.24
C LEU A 98 -12.37 -6.89 -4.61
N PHE A 99 -12.49 -6.04 -5.62
CA PHE A 99 -11.98 -6.36 -6.96
C PHE A 99 -10.62 -5.72 -7.24
N TRP A 100 -10.34 -4.53 -6.70
CA TRP A 100 -9.06 -3.85 -6.92
C TRP A 100 -7.95 -4.36 -6.00
N ASP A 101 -8.21 -4.56 -4.69
CA ASP A 101 -7.23 -5.14 -3.78
C ASP A 101 -6.89 -6.57 -4.20
N PHE A 102 -7.85 -7.42 -4.57
CA PHE A 102 -7.54 -8.79 -4.98
C PHE A 102 -6.73 -8.86 -6.28
N CYS A 103 -7.03 -8.07 -7.31
CA CYS A 103 -6.25 -8.09 -8.56
C CYS A 103 -4.84 -7.50 -8.36
N PHE A 104 -4.71 -6.44 -7.55
CA PHE A 104 -3.41 -5.81 -7.29
C PHE A 104 -2.55 -6.66 -6.35
N ILE A 105 -3.14 -7.22 -5.28
CA ILE A 105 -2.49 -8.14 -4.35
C ILE A 105 -2.19 -9.48 -5.04
N ALA A 106 -3.04 -10.01 -5.91
CA ALA A 106 -2.75 -11.26 -6.65
C ALA A 106 -1.63 -11.07 -7.69
N ARG A 107 -1.64 -9.93 -8.39
CA ARG A 107 -0.53 -9.56 -9.29
C ARG A 107 0.77 -9.32 -8.52
N TRP A 108 0.66 -8.90 -7.26
CA TRP A 108 1.78 -8.76 -6.34
C TRP A 108 2.26 -10.09 -5.73
N LEU A 109 1.36 -11.00 -5.35
CA LEU A 109 1.67 -12.36 -4.87
C LEU A 109 2.37 -13.20 -5.95
N SER A 110 2.15 -12.87 -7.23
CA SER A 110 2.85 -13.49 -8.36
C SER A 110 4.25 -12.93 -8.60
N ALA A 111 4.65 -11.86 -7.90
CA ALA A 111 5.96 -11.20 -8.03
C ALA A 111 6.92 -11.47 -6.86
N LEU A 112 6.50 -12.28 -5.87
CA LEU A 112 7.28 -12.80 -4.74
C LEU A 112 7.58 -14.29 -4.95
#